data_AF-A0A382S084-F1
#
_entry.id   AF-A0A382S084-F1
#
_cell.length_a   1.000
_cell.length_b   1.000
_cell.length_c   1.000
_cell.angle_alpha   90.00
_cell.angle_beta   90.00
_cell.angle_gamma   90.00
#
_symmetry.space_group_name_H-M   'P 1'
#
loop_
_entity.id
_entity.type
_entity.pdbx_description
1 polymer ?
#
loop_
_entity_poly.entity_id
_entity_poly.type
_entity_poly.pdbx_seq_one_letter_code
_entity_poly.pdbx_strand_id
1 'polypeptide(L)'
;VRGVVTGAAGFIGSALCIELQKAHDVLGVDSFEGILYPSEVKRQNASDLESLGVLIEELDLRHADLGPMLDGADAVVHLAALPGLVPSWTHYDEYLSCNVLGTLRLVETAVSAGVTRFIHGS
;
A
#
# COMPACT_ATOMS: atom_id res chain seq x y z
N VAL A 1 -8.67 -16.02 1.69
CA VAL A 1 -8.34 -14.95 0.73
C VAL A 1 -7.00 -14.38 1.16
N ARG A 2 -6.02 -14.38 0.27
CA ARG A 2 -4.76 -13.66 0.46
C ARG A 2 -4.93 -12.26 -0.10
N GLY A 3 -5.01 -11.27 0.78
CA GLY A 3 -5.20 -9.87 0.45
C GLY A 3 -3.91 -9.08 0.57
N VAL A 4 -3.63 -8.23 -0.41
CA VAL A 4 -2.52 -7.26 -0.36
C VAL A 4 -3.08 -5.86 -0.18
N VAL A 5 -2.63 -5.14 0.85
CA VAL A 5 -3.07 -3.76 1.13
C VAL A 5 -1.86 -2.84 0.98
N THR A 6 -1.86 -1.95 -0.03
CA THR A 6 -0.80 -0.94 -0.15
C THR A 6 -1.19 0.33 0.58
N GLY A 7 -0.23 1.05 1.16
CA GLY A 7 -0.53 2.17 2.07
C GLY A 7 -1.00 1.66 3.43
N ALA A 8 -0.63 0.42 3.78
CA ALA A 8 -1.12 -0.29 4.96
C ALA A 8 -0.75 0.39 6.27
N ALA A 9 0.34 1.18 6.30
CA ALA A 9 0.74 1.92 7.49
C ALA A 9 0.11 3.33 7.56
N GLY A 10 -0.65 3.73 6.54
CA GLY A 10 -1.42 4.97 6.52
C GLY A 10 -2.69 4.91 7.37
N PHE A 11 -3.38 6.05 7.49
CA PHE A 11 -4.57 6.19 8.35
C PHE A 11 -5.71 5.21 8.01
N ILE A 12 -6.10 5.14 6.73
CA ILE A 12 -7.17 4.24 6.29
C ILE A 12 -6.65 2.80 6.19
N GLY A 13 -5.43 2.64 5.68
CA GLY A 13 -4.83 1.33 5.46
C GLY A 13 -4.66 0.52 6.74
N SER A 14 -4.22 1.14 7.83
CA SER A 14 -3.98 0.42 9.09
C SER A 14 -5.29 -0.05 9.71
N ALA A 15 -6.30 0.81 9.74
CA ALA A 15 -7.64 0.45 10.20
C ALA A 15 -8.25 -0.68 9.35
N LEU A 16 -8.05 -0.66 8.03
CA LEU A 16 -8.52 -1.72 7.14
C LEU A 16 -7.80 -3.05 7.43
N CYS A 17 -6.48 -3.04 7.59
CA CYS A 17 -5.70 -4.24 7.90
C CYS A 17 -6.15 -4.90 9.21
N ILE A 18 -6.45 -4.10 10.25
CA ILE A 18 -6.98 -4.60 11.55
C ILE A 18 -8.27 -5.39 11.36
N GLU A 19 -9.17 -4.94 10.47
CA GLU A 19 -10.43 -5.62 10.21
C GLU A 19 -10.26 -6.82 9.28
N LEU A 20 -9.49 -6.70 8.20
CA LEU A 20 -9.30 -7.78 7.23
C LEU A 20 -8.59 -8.99 7.83
N GLN A 21 -7.59 -8.79 8.70
CA GLN A 21 -6.81 -9.89 9.26
C GLN A 21 -7.64 -10.86 10.11
N LYS A 22 -8.80 -10.41 10.63
CA LYS A 22 -9.72 -11.25 11.41
C LYS A 22 -10.28 -12.44 10.62
N ALA A 23 -10.28 -12.36 9.28
CA ALA A 23 -10.88 -13.38 8.41
C ALA A 23 -10.03 -13.73 7.18
N HIS A 24 -8.94 -13.01 6.94
CA HIS A 24 -8.11 -13.12 5.74
C HIS A 24 -6.63 -13.11 6.08
N ASP A 25 -5.82 -13.72 5.21
CA ASP A 25 -4.37 -13.57 5.25
C ASP A 25 -4.03 -12.23 4.59
N VAL A 26 -3.34 -11.35 5.31
CA VAL A 26 -3.11 -9.97 4.89
C VAL A 26 -1.62 -9.68 4.84
N LEU A 27 -1.17 -9.28 3.65
CA LEU A 27 0.13 -8.63 3.46
C LEU A 27 -0.10 -7.11 3.36
N GLY A 28 0.41 -6.37 4.32
CA GLY A 28 0.49 -4.92 4.25
C GLY A 28 1.76 -4.46 3.55
N VAL A 29 1.65 -3.44 2.71
CA VAL A 29 2.78 -2.84 2.00
C VAL A 29 2.77 -1.33 2.23
N ASP A 30 3.90 -0.77 2.64
CA ASP A 30 4.09 0.68 2.76
C ASP A 30 5.55 1.05 2.50
N SER A 31 5.82 2.25 1.99
CA SER A 31 7.20 2.73 1.81
C SER A 31 7.70 3.56 2.99
N PHE A 32 6.84 3.80 3.99
CA PHE A 32 7.07 4.72 5.11
C PHE A 32 7.48 6.14 4.66
N GLU A 33 7.09 6.53 3.43
CA GLU A 33 7.41 7.84 2.85
C GLU A 33 7.02 8.97 3.80
N GLY A 34 7.97 9.91 3.98
CA GLY A 34 7.94 10.96 4.99
C GLY A 34 7.66 12.37 4.45
N ILE A 35 7.41 12.51 3.14
CA ILE A 35 7.24 13.82 2.45
C ILE A 35 6.18 14.71 3.12
N LEU A 36 5.04 14.13 3.51
CA LEU A 36 3.89 14.89 4.03
C LEU A 36 3.75 14.82 5.55
N TYR A 37 4.18 13.72 6.15
CA TYR A 37 4.06 13.47 7.57
C TYR A 37 5.23 12.60 8.03
N PRO A 38 5.67 12.76 9.29
CA PRO A 38 6.79 12.01 9.83
C PRO A 38 6.57 10.49 9.73
N SER A 39 7.61 9.77 9.32
CA SER A 39 7.55 8.32 9.09
C SER A 39 7.24 7.53 10.38
N GLU A 40 7.50 8.12 11.55
CA GLU A 40 7.32 7.54 12.87
C GLU A 40 5.88 7.09 13.12
N VAL A 41 4.89 7.87 12.66
CA VAL A 41 3.47 7.52 12.80
C VAL A 41 3.15 6.25 12.01
N LYS A 42 3.67 6.14 10.78
CA LYS A 42 3.48 4.96 9.95
C LYS A 42 4.22 3.75 10.55
N ARG A 43 5.44 3.94 11.04
CA ARG A 43 6.22 2.87 11.67
C ARG A 43 5.54 2.35 12.94
N GLN A 44 4.91 3.23 13.73
CA GLN A 44 4.09 2.80 14.86
C GLN A 44 2.88 1.98 14.39
N ASN A 45 2.14 2.45 13.39
CA ASN A 45 1.02 1.69 12.82
C ASN A 45 1.45 0.32 12.31
N ALA A 46 2.60 0.21 11.63
CA ALA A 46 3.15 -1.05 11.18
C ALA A 46 3.49 -1.98 12.36
N SER A 47 4.15 -1.46 13.40
CA SER A 47 4.44 -2.23 14.61
C SER A 47 3.16 -2.74 15.29
N ASP A 48 2.10 -1.94 15.32
CA ASP A 48 0.82 -2.35 15.88
C ASP A 48 0.17 -3.46 15.03
N LEU A 49 0.24 -3.37 13.70
CA LEU A 49 -0.23 -4.40 12.77
C LEU A 49 0.56 -5.72 12.91
N GLU A 50 1.88 -5.65 13.01
CA GLU A 50 2.75 -6.81 13.21
C GLU A 50 2.42 -7.51 14.54
N SER A 51 2.10 -6.75 15.60
CA SER A 51 1.67 -7.30 16.89
C SER A 51 0.35 -8.10 16.81
N LEU A 52 -0.46 -7.83 15.77
CA LEU A 52 -1.69 -8.55 15.47
C LEU A 52 -1.48 -9.71 14.48
N GLY A 53 -0.24 -9.95 14.04
CA GLY A 53 0.12 -11.02 13.10
C GLY A 53 -0.02 -10.66 11.63
N VAL A 54 -0.20 -9.37 11.29
CA VAL A 54 -0.19 -8.90 9.90
C VAL A 54 1.27 -8.80 9.44
N LEU A 55 1.58 -9.39 8.27
CA LEU A 55 2.89 -9.22 7.66
C LEU A 55 2.99 -7.83 7.02
N ILE A 56 4.08 -7.12 7.27
CA ILE A 56 4.35 -5.80 6.67
C ILE A 56 5.63 -5.88 5.84
N GLU A 57 5.55 -5.43 4.59
CA GLU A 57 6.71 -5.27 3.71
C GLU A 57 6.98 -3.78 3.42
N GLU A 58 8.23 -3.36 3.64
CA GLU A 58 8.71 -2.02 3.29
C GLU A 58 9.05 -1.98 1.79
N LEU A 59 8.09 -1.58 0.95
CA LEU A 59 8.26 -1.48 -0.50
C LEU A 59 7.74 -0.16 -1.06
N ASP A 60 8.53 0.42 -1.95
CA ASP A 60 8.13 1.57 -2.75
C ASP A 60 7.61 1.11 -4.13
N LEU A 61 6.32 1.31 -4.36
CA LEU A 61 5.62 0.97 -5.60
C LEU A 61 6.19 1.65 -6.85
N ARG A 62 7.03 2.68 -6.70
CA ARG A 62 7.69 3.37 -7.82
C ARG A 62 8.90 2.61 -8.36
N HIS A 63 9.60 1.84 -7.52
CA HIS A 63 10.91 1.27 -7.87
C HIS A 63 11.07 -0.22 -7.56
N ALA A 64 10.34 -0.77 -6.59
CA ALA A 64 10.49 -2.15 -6.15
C ALA A 64 10.02 -3.17 -7.21
N ASP A 65 10.50 -4.41 -7.10
CA ASP A 65 9.90 -5.56 -7.78
C ASP A 65 8.62 -5.96 -7.04
N LEU A 66 7.49 -5.84 -7.74
CA LEU A 66 6.15 -6.05 -7.20
C LEU A 66 5.65 -7.48 -7.40
N GLY A 67 6.35 -8.30 -8.19
CA GLY A 67 5.95 -9.67 -8.46
C GLY A 67 5.84 -10.52 -7.19
N PRO A 68 6.88 -10.56 -6.32
CA PRO A 68 6.87 -11.39 -5.12
C PRO A 68 5.71 -11.11 -4.16
N MET A 69 5.38 -9.84 -3.90
CA MET A 69 4.29 -9.50 -2.97
C MET A 69 2.92 -9.95 -3.49
N LEU A 70 2.75 -10.04 -4.81
CA LEU A 70 1.50 -10.42 -5.48
C LEU A 70 1.37 -11.92 -5.78
N ASP A 71 2.39 -12.74 -5.48
CA ASP A 71 2.33 -14.18 -5.75
C ASP A 71 1.21 -14.87 -4.96
N GLY A 72 0.28 -15.51 -5.65
CA GLY A 72 -0.91 -16.12 -5.04
C GLY A 72 -1.88 -15.12 -4.37
N ALA A 73 -1.78 -13.82 -4.64
CA ALA A 73 -2.74 -12.83 -4.13
C ALA A 73 -4.09 -12.95 -4.83
N ASP A 74 -5.17 -13.10 -4.04
CA ASP A 74 -6.53 -13.15 -4.57
C ASP A 74 -7.06 -11.72 -4.86
N ALA A 75 -6.69 -10.76 -4.01
CA ALA A 75 -7.19 -9.40 -4.03
C ALA A 75 -6.13 -8.36 -3.63
N VAL A 76 -6.20 -7.18 -4.24
CA VAL A 76 -5.40 -6.00 -3.89
C VAL A 76 -6.33 -4.86 -3.49
N VAL A 77 -6.04 -4.22 -2.35
CA VAL A 77 -6.64 -2.93 -1.95
C VAL A 77 -5.55 -1.87 -1.99
N HIS A 78 -5.62 -1.00 -3.00
CA HIS A 78 -4.62 0.02 -3.27
C HIS A 78 -5.00 1.37 -2.65
N LEU A 79 -4.40 1.67 -1.49
CA LEU A 79 -4.54 2.93 -0.75
C LEU A 79 -3.22 3.73 -0.67
N ALA A 80 -2.13 3.24 -1.27
CA ALA A 80 -0.86 3.96 -1.32
C ALA A 80 -0.97 5.16 -2.27
N ALA A 81 -0.84 6.35 -1.72
CA ALA A 81 -0.78 7.60 -2.45
C ALA A 81 -0.10 8.68 -1.59
N LEU A 82 0.34 9.76 -2.21
CA LEU A 82 0.54 11.05 -1.58
C LEU A 82 -0.79 11.82 -1.60
N PRO A 83 -1.47 11.99 -0.45
CA PRO A 83 -2.71 12.76 -0.38
C PRO A 83 -2.43 14.25 -0.14
N GLY A 84 -3.45 15.08 -0.38
CA GLY A 84 -3.39 16.51 -0.07
C GLY A 84 -3.32 17.36 -1.33
N LEU A 85 -4.29 18.27 -1.48
CA LEU A 85 -4.40 19.09 -2.67
C LEU A 85 -3.27 20.10 -2.79
N VAL A 86 -3.03 20.90 -1.75
CA VAL A 86 -2.09 22.02 -1.81
C VAL A 86 -0.63 21.58 -2.02
N PRO A 87 -0.11 20.54 -1.34
CA PRO A 87 1.27 20.11 -1.56
C PRO A 87 1.52 19.57 -2.99
N SER A 88 0.49 19.09 -3.67
CA SER A 88 0.61 18.62 -5.07
C SER A 88 1.02 19.71 -6.05
N TRP A 89 0.80 20.99 -5.71
CA TRP A 89 1.16 22.13 -6.56
C TRP A 89 2.66 22.43 -6.55
N THR A 90 3.37 21.96 -5.52
CA THR A 90 4.81 22.19 -5.35
C THR A 90 5.64 20.89 -5.45
N HIS A 91 5.04 19.73 -5.18
CA HIS A 91 5.68 18.41 -5.25
C HIS A 91 5.10 17.57 -6.40
N TYR A 92 5.01 18.18 -7.59
CA TYR A 92 4.29 17.58 -8.72
C TYR A 92 4.88 16.23 -9.14
N ASP A 93 6.22 16.13 -9.21
CA ASP A 93 6.90 14.91 -9.65
C ASP A 93 6.72 13.77 -8.65
N GLU A 94 6.68 14.06 -7.35
CA GLU A 94 6.38 13.08 -6.31
C GLU A 94 4.94 12.59 -6.42
N TYR A 95 3.98 13.49 -6.65
CA TYR A 95 2.58 13.10 -6.84
C TYR A 95 2.37 12.27 -8.11
N LEU A 96 3.00 12.67 -9.22
CA LEU A 96 2.93 11.92 -10.48
C LEU A 96 3.57 10.53 -10.31
N SER A 97 4.74 10.44 -9.68
CA SER A 97 5.42 9.17 -9.47
C SER A 97 4.67 8.26 -8.48
N CYS A 98 4.22 8.77 -7.34
CA CYS A 98 3.50 7.98 -6.34
C CYS A 98 2.09 7.57 -6.82
N ASN A 99 1.30 8.52 -7.32
CA ASN A 99 -0.14 8.32 -7.52
C ASN A 99 -0.50 7.87 -8.94
N VAL A 100 0.39 8.02 -9.92
CA VAL A 100 0.14 7.61 -11.30
C VAL A 100 1.07 6.47 -11.69
N LEU A 101 2.39 6.68 -11.61
CA LEU A 101 3.35 5.63 -11.98
C LEU A 101 3.26 4.42 -11.04
N GLY A 102 3.22 4.63 -9.72
CA GLY A 102 3.08 3.55 -8.74
C GLY A 102 1.81 2.73 -8.96
N THR A 103 0.68 3.40 -9.21
CA THR A 103 -0.59 2.75 -9.52
C THR A 103 -0.53 1.96 -10.82
N LEU A 104 0.05 2.52 -11.89
CA LEU A 104 0.23 1.81 -13.17
C LEU A 104 1.03 0.53 -12.98
N ARG A 105 2.21 0.62 -12.34
CA ARG A 105 3.07 -0.55 -12.09
C ARG A 105 2.33 -1.62 -11.29
N LEU A 106 1.58 -1.22 -10.26
CA LEU A 106 0.83 -2.15 -9.44
C LEU A 106 -0.28 -2.86 -10.24
N VAL A 107 -1.03 -2.14 -11.07
CA VAL A 107 -2.09 -2.72 -11.91
C VAL A 107 -1.51 -3.69 -12.93
N GLU A 108 -0.45 -3.30 -13.65
CA GLU A 108 0.20 -4.17 -14.63
C GLU A 108 0.73 -5.47 -13.99
N THR A 109 1.33 -5.35 -12.80
CA THR A 109 1.82 -6.52 -12.06
C THR A 109 0.67 -7.38 -11.55
N ALA A 110 -0.41 -6.78 -11.05
CA ALA A 110 -1.59 -7.51 -10.57
C ALA A 110 -2.28 -8.31 -11.68
N VAL A 111 -2.37 -7.74 -12.89
CA VAL A 111 -2.86 -8.45 -14.07
C VAL A 111 -1.95 -9.64 -14.40
N SER A 112 -0.63 -9.43 -14.41
CA SER A 112 0.35 -10.47 -14.72
C SER A 112 0.35 -11.60 -13.69
N ALA A 113 0.10 -11.28 -12.41
CA ALA A 113 0.00 -12.23 -11.31
C ALA A 113 -1.37 -12.94 -11.21
N GLY A 114 -2.35 -12.57 -12.03
CA GLY A 114 -3.67 -13.20 -12.03
C GLY A 114 -4.58 -12.78 -10.85
N VAL A 115 -4.33 -11.61 -10.26
CA VAL A 115 -5.18 -11.07 -9.17
C VAL A 115 -6.60 -10.88 -9.68
N THR A 116 -7.57 -11.46 -8.95
CA THR A 116 -8.98 -11.50 -9.41
C THR A 116 -9.80 -10.28 -8.99
N ARG A 117 -9.32 -9.51 -8.00
CA ARG A 117 -10.02 -8.33 -7.49
C ARG A 117 -9.05 -7.20 -7.16
N PHE A 118 -9.30 -6.03 -7.73
CA PHE A 118 -8.52 -4.82 -7.48
C PHE A 118 -9.46 -3.70 -7.00
N ILE A 119 -9.23 -3.17 -5.80
CA ILE A 119 -9.98 -2.04 -5.23
C ILE A 119 -9.02 -0.87 -5.11
N HIS A 120 -9.36 0.27 -5.71
CA HIS A 120 -8.56 1.50 -5.66
C HIS A 120 -9.26 2.55 -4.82
N GLY A 121 -8.53 3.18 -3.89
CA GLY A 121 -8.98 4.40 -3.22
C GLY A 121 -8.77 5.61 -4.12
N SER A 122 -9.87 6.18 -4.63
CA SER A 122 -9.90 7.37 -5.49
C SER A 122 -10.46 8.60 -4.78
#